data_AF-A0A3P7I4M9-F1
#
_entry.id   AF-A0A3P7I4M9-F1
#
_cell.length_a   1.000
_cell.length_b   1.000
_cell.length_c   1.000
_cell.angle_alpha   90.00
_cell.angle_beta   90.00
_cell.angle_gamma   90.00
#
_symmetry.space_group_name_H-M   'P 1'
#
loop_
_entity.id
_entity.type
_entity.pdbx_description
1 polymer ?
#
loop_
_entity_poly.entity_id
_entity_poly.type
_entity_poly.pdbx_seq_one_letter_code
_entity_poly.pdbx_strand_id
1 'polypeptide(L)'
;MSTILGVTVLAFINSYMVLVFFKTIFLVLIIGVFHALVLLPIVLAITTPYIERFNACLERRSELKKAKTVASKGSVYAITLPVNVS
;
A
#
# COMPACT_ATOMS: atom_id res chain seq x y z
N MET A 1 5.52 16.43 22.44
CA MET A 1 5.11 17.54 23.33
C MET A 1 5.21 18.93 22.67
N SER A 2 6.02 19.16 21.63
CA SER A 2 6.16 20.50 21.02
C SER A 2 4.93 21.03 20.27
N THR A 3 4.05 20.17 19.76
CA THR A 3 2.80 20.61 19.08
C THR A 3 1.73 21.09 20.05
N ILE A 4 1.67 20.52 21.26
CA ILE A 4 0.74 20.97 22.29
C ILE A 4 1.07 22.40 22.72
N LEU A 5 2.37 22.72 22.87
CA LEU A 5 2.83 24.08 23.19
C LEU A 5 2.50 25.09 22.08
N GLY A 6 2.64 24.72 20.81
CA GLY A 6 2.24 25.57 19.69
C GLY A 6 0.73 25.88 19.66
N VAL A 7 -0.10 24.88 20.01
CA VAL A 7 -1.56 25.03 20.11
C VAL A 7 -1.95 25.87 21.34
N THR A 8 -1.25 25.74 22.47
CA THR A 8 -1.48 26.55 23.68
C THR A 8 -1.02 28.00 23.51
N VAL A 9 0.08 28.28 22.80
CA VAL A 9 0.55 29.65 22.52
C VAL A 9 -0.48 30.46 21.72
N LEU A 10 -1.23 29.82 20.81
CA LEU A 10 -2.35 30.47 20.13
C LEU A 10 -3.51 30.79 21.10
N ALA A 11 -3.77 29.94 22.09
CA ALA A 11 -4.87 30.15 23.04
C ALA A 11 -4.69 31.40 23.93
N PHE A 12 -3.47 31.93 24.08
CA PHE A 12 -3.17 33.09 24.93
C PHE A 12 -3.41 34.46 24.27
N ILE A 13 -3.79 34.51 22.98
CA ILE A 13 -4.06 35.78 22.29
C ILE A 13 -5.56 36.08 22.37
N ASN A 14 -5.93 37.17 23.07
CA ASN A 14 -7.29 37.71 23.21
C ASN A 14 -7.82 38.33 21.89
N SER A 15 -7.81 37.57 20.80
CA SER A 15 -8.29 38.04 19.51
C SER A 15 -9.22 37.00 18.88
N TYR A 16 -10.36 37.48 18.39
CA TYR A 16 -11.41 36.67 17.76
C TYR A 16 -10.87 35.77 16.64
N MET A 17 -9.93 36.28 15.84
CA MET A 17 -9.29 35.50 14.78
C MET A 17 -8.55 34.27 15.33
N VAL A 18 -7.91 34.40 16.49
CA VAL A 18 -7.10 33.32 17.08
C VAL A 18 -7.99 32.27 17.74
N LEU A 19 -9.13 32.68 18.32
CA LEU A 19 -10.13 31.74 18.83
C LEU A 19 -10.74 30.89 17.71
N VAL A 20 -11.06 31.48 16.56
CA VAL A 20 -11.56 30.72 15.40
C VAL A 20 -10.49 29.77 14.86
N PHE A 21 -9.24 30.22 14.78
CA PHE A 21 -8.12 29.39 14.32
C PHE A 21 -7.81 28.24 15.29
N PHE A 22 -7.92 28.47 16.59
CA PHE A 22 -7.80 27.42 17.60
C PHE A 22 -8.93 26.40 17.48
N LYS A 23 -10.18 26.86 17.31
CA LYS A 23 -11.34 25.98 17.10
C LYS A 23 -11.17 25.12 15.85
N THR A 24 -10.70 25.68 14.73
CA THR A 24 -10.51 24.92 13.50
C THR A 24 -9.37 23.92 13.61
N ILE A 25 -8.21 24.31 14.15
CA ILE A 25 -7.08 23.39 14.33
C ILE A 25 -7.45 22.27 15.29
N PHE A 26 -8.07 22.57 16.43
CA PHE A 26 -8.49 21.55 17.39
C PHE A 26 -9.45 20.54 16.75
N LEU A 27 -10.45 21.04 16.02
CA LEU A 27 -11.46 20.18 15.38
C LEU A 27 -10.84 19.35 14.24
N VAL A 28 -9.97 19.95 13.42
CA VAL A 28 -9.19 19.25 12.38
C VAL A 28 -8.29 18.18 12.98
N LEU A 29 -7.65 18.44 14.12
CA LEU A 29 -6.73 17.49 14.73
C LEU A 29 -7.49 16.30 15.33
N ILE A 30 -8.62 16.55 16.01
CA ILE A 30 -9.46 15.48 16.55
C ILE A 30 -10.09 14.64 15.43
N ILE A 31 -10.72 15.28 14.44
CA ILE A 31 -11.33 14.56 13.31
C ILE A 31 -10.26 13.87 12.47
N GLY A 32 -9.12 14.52 12.23
CA GLY A 32 -8.01 13.96 11.45
C GLY A 32 -7.40 12.73 12.11
N VAL A 33 -7.16 12.77 13.42
CA VAL A 33 -6.65 11.61 14.17
C VAL A 33 -7.70 10.50 14.24
N PHE A 34 -8.96 10.84 14.54
CA PHE A 34 -10.04 9.86 14.57
C PHE A 34 -10.22 9.18 13.21
N HIS A 35 -10.25 9.96 12.13
CA HIS A 35 -10.35 9.48 10.77
C HIS A 35 -9.12 8.64 10.38
N ALA A 36 -7.91 9.06 10.72
CA ALA A 36 -6.69 8.29 10.43
C ALA A 36 -6.69 6.94 11.17
N LEU A 37 -7.06 6.93 12.46
CA LEU A 37 -7.09 5.71 13.26
C LEU A 37 -8.22 4.74 12.88
N VAL A 38 -9.34 5.25 12.34
CA VAL A 38 -10.49 4.42 11.91
C VAL A 38 -10.35 4.00 10.45
N LEU A 39 -9.91 4.89 9.56
CA LEU A 39 -9.82 4.60 8.13
C LEU A 39 -8.64 3.70 7.80
N LEU A 40 -7.51 3.82 8.51
CA LEU A 40 -6.35 2.95 8.32
C LEU A 40 -6.67 1.45 8.52
N PRO A 41 -7.30 0.99 9.62
CA PRO A 41 -7.64 -0.43 9.80
C PRO A 41 -8.71 -0.91 8.82
N ILE A 42 -9.64 -0.04 8.41
CA ILE A 42 -10.68 -0.38 7.41
C ILE A 42 -10.04 -0.56 6.03
N VAL A 43 -9.16 0.35 5.64
CA VAL A 43 -8.43 0.23 4.37
C VAL A 43 -7.53 -1.00 4.39
N LEU A 44 -6.80 -1.27 5.48
CA LEU A 44 -5.99 -2.49 5.60
C LEU A 44 -6.86 -3.75 5.49
N ALA A 45 -7.99 -3.82 6.20
CA ALA A 45 -8.89 -4.98 6.17
C ALA A 45 -9.46 -5.28 4.77
N ILE A 46 -9.73 -4.26 3.97
CA ILE A 46 -10.20 -4.43 2.58
C ILE A 46 -9.01 -4.76 1.65
N THR A 47 -7.85 -4.15 1.92
CA THR A 47 -6.66 -4.25 1.07
C THR A 47 -6.01 -5.63 1.20
N THR A 48 -6.02 -6.27 2.38
CA THR A 48 -5.47 -7.62 2.60
C THR A 48 -6.06 -8.69 1.66
N PRO A 49 -7.38 -8.95 1.62
CA PRO A 49 -7.95 -9.95 0.71
C PRO A 49 -7.84 -9.52 -0.76
N TYR A 50 -7.82 -8.21 -1.04
CA TYR A 50 -7.68 -7.69 -2.40
C TYR A 50 -6.27 -7.95 -2.96
N ILE A 51 -5.24 -7.70 -2.15
CA ILE A 51 -3.84 -7.99 -2.47
C ILE A 51 -3.64 -9.50 -2.64
N GLU A 52 -4.21 -10.33 -1.75
CA GLU A 52 -4.03 -11.78 -1.82
C GLU A 52 -4.61 -12.38 -3.11
N ARG A 53 -5.80 -11.92 -3.52
CA ARG A 53 -6.39 -12.31 -4.81
C ARG A 53 -5.58 -11.84 -6.00
N PHE A 54 -5.02 -10.63 -5.93
CA PHE A 54 -4.17 -10.10 -6.99
C PHE A 54 -2.86 -10.88 -7.11
N ASN A 55 -2.21 -11.17 -5.99
CA ASN A 55 -0.99 -11.97 -5.92
C ASN A 55 -1.22 -13.40 -6.41
N ALA A 56 -2.32 -14.06 -6.02
CA ALA A 56 -2.63 -15.40 -6.51
C ALA A 56 -2.79 -15.48 -8.05
N CYS A 57 -3.35 -14.43 -8.67
CA CYS A 57 -3.47 -14.35 -10.13
C CYS A 57 -2.11 -14.10 -10.80
N LEU A 58 -1.26 -13.29 -10.18
CA LEU A 58 0.11 -13.05 -10.60
C LEU A 58 0.97 -14.32 -10.53
N GLU A 59 0.83 -15.10 -9.46
CA GLU A 59 1.57 -16.34 -9.26
C GLU A 59 1.19 -17.40 -10.31
N ARG A 60 -0.11 -17.50 -10.67
CA ARG A 60 -0.55 -18.31 -11.81
C ARG A 60 0.13 -17.87 -13.12
N ARG A 61 0.27 -16.57 -13.35
CA ARG A 61 0.92 -16.04 -14.56
C ARG A 61 2.42 -16.34 -14.57
N SER A 62 3.11 -16.30 -13.44
CA SER A 62 4.54 -16.62 -13.35
C SER A 62 4.80 -18.10 -13.57
N GLU A 63 3.98 -18.99 -13.00
CA GLU A 63 4.10 -20.44 -13.20
C GLU A 63 3.85 -20.82 -14.66
N LEU A 64 2.87 -20.21 -15.32
CA LEU A 64 2.64 -20.40 -16.76
C LEU A 64 3.81 -19.90 -17.61
N LYS A 65 4.40 -18.75 -17.26
CA LYS A 65 5.62 -18.24 -17.93
C LYS A 65 6.81 -19.19 -17.73
N LYS A 66 7.02 -19.68 -16.51
CA LYS A 66 8.08 -20.64 -16.15
C LYS A 66 7.92 -21.95 -16.92
N ALA A 67 6.71 -22.51 -16.96
CA ALA A 67 6.40 -23.71 -17.74
C ALA A 67 6.66 -23.51 -19.24
N LYS A 68 6.29 -22.36 -19.81
CA LYS A 68 6.54 -22.05 -21.22
C LYS A 68 8.03 -21.89 -21.53
N THR A 69 8.81 -21.27 -20.64
CA THR A 69 10.26 -21.13 -20.80
C THR A 69 10.98 -22.48 -20.70
N VAL A 70 10.55 -23.36 -19.78
CA VAL A 70 11.10 -24.72 -19.65
C VAL A 70 10.75 -25.58 -20.87
N ALA A 71 9.49 -25.55 -21.33
CA ALA A 71 9.07 -26.26 -22.55
C ALA A 71 9.80 -25.74 -23.81
N SER A 72 9.99 -24.43 -23.91
CA SER A 72 10.75 -23.82 -25.02
C SER A 72 12.22 -24.22 -24.99
N LYS A 73 12.85 -24.30 -23.81
CA LYS A 73 14.23 -24.79 -23.67
C LYS A 73 14.34 -26.26 -24.08
N GLY A 74 13.45 -27.13 -23.60
CA GLY A 74 13.43 -28.56 -23.97
C GLY A 74 13.28 -28.80 -25.47
N SER A 75 12.43 -28.03 -26.15
CA SER A 75 12.27 -28.09 -27.60
C SER A 75 13.56 -27.73 -28.35
N VAL A 76 14.30 -26.71 -27.90
CA VAL A 76 15.58 -26.32 -28.52
C VAL A 76 16.61 -27.46 -28.44
N TYR A 77 16.71 -28.17 -27.31
CA TYR A 77 17.63 -29.32 -27.20
C TYR A 77 17.21 -30.50 -28.07
N ALA A 78 15.90 -30.71 -28.27
CA ALA A 78 15.39 -31.78 -29.14
C ALA A 78 15.74 -31.54 -30.62
N ILE A 79 15.94 -30.28 -31.04
CA ILE A 79 16.24 -29.93 -32.45
C ILE A 79 17.75 -30.03 -32.74
N THR A 80 18.62 -29.91 -31.74
CA THR A 80 20.08 -29.83 -31.93
C THR A 80 20.83 -31.14 -31.62
N LEU A 81 20.13 -32.21 -31.25
CA LEU A 81 20.77 -33.50 -30.99
C LEU A 81 21.28 -34.14 -32.29
N PRO A 82 22.60 -34.38 -32.45
CA PRO A 82 23.11 -35.11 -33.60
C PRO A 82 22.61 -36.55 -33.52
N VAL A 83 21.82 -36.96 -34.51
CA VAL A 83 21.39 -38.34 -34.73
C VAL A 83 22.61 -39.19 -35.06
N ASN A 84 23.32 -39.68 -34.04
CA ASN A 84 24.38 -40.65 -34.22
C ASN A 84 23.74 -42.04 -34.44
N VAL A 85 23.38 -42.32 -35.69
CA VAL A 85 23.06 -43.67 -36.16
C VAL A 85 24.36 -44.43 -36.39
N SER A 86 24.46 -45.60 -35.75
CA SER A 86 25.51 -46.62 -35.92
C SER A 86 25.64 -47.12 -37.35
#